data_AF-A0A7K4B1M3-F1
#
_entry.id   AF-A0A7K4B1M3-F1
#
_cell.length_a   1.000
_cell.length_b   1.000
_cell.length_c   1.000
_cell.angle_alpha   90.00
_cell.angle_beta   90.00
_cell.angle_gamma   90.00
#
_symmetry.space_group_name_H-M   'P 1'
#
loop_
_entity.id
_entity.type
_entity.pdbx_description
1 polymer ?
#
loop_
_entity_poly.entity_id
_entity_poly.type
_entity_poly.pdbx_seq_one_letter_code
_entity_poly.pdbx_strand_id
1 'polypeptide(L)'
;MAKIERAQKLFLKALKNKFEGDVAETKTEFYKFGGLNQSARKKEFMEASKKVELRRGISMYDPNRCHLGGLPMGQRQLMTYEVSGTGTFVEGDDLHFVNNPAMQQMWDDIRRTIIVNMDLAHSTLQKRLGKEITPETINEYLHILNHAMPGGAVVQEHMVETHPSVVDDCYVKVFTGDSELADQLEKQFVLDVNKLFPAKQAEQLNEAVGKSLWQAIHIPTIVSRTCDGGTTSRWSAMQIGMSFITAYRMCAGEAAVADLSFAAKHAGVIQMASHLPARRARGPNEPGGIMFGHFSDMIQANRKYPNDPAKASLEVVGAGCMLFDQIWLGSYMSGGVGFTQYATAAYTDNILDEYTYYGMDYIKDKYKVDWKACSPADKVKPTQEIVNDIAGEVTLNAMEQYEQFPTLMEDHFGGSQRAGVIAAASGLSTAIATANSNAGLNGWYLSMLMHKEGWSRLGFFGYDLQDQCGSTNSLSVRPEEGCIGEYRGPNYPNYAMNVGHQGEYAAIVGSSHYTRNDGFCLSPMIKITFADPSLPFDFAEPRKEFAKGAIREFVACGERTLLMPAR
;
A
#
# COMPACT_ATOMS: atom_id res chain seq x y z
N MET A 1 -14.05 -32.55 11.78
CA MET A 1 -12.62 -32.25 12.01
C MET A 1 -12.45 -31.81 13.46
N ALA A 2 -11.33 -32.13 14.12
CA ALA A 2 -11.07 -31.62 15.47
C ALA A 2 -10.83 -30.10 15.36
N LYS A 3 -11.57 -29.30 16.12
CA LYS A 3 -11.49 -27.83 16.09
C LYS A 3 -10.09 -27.41 16.60
N ILE A 4 -9.32 -26.69 15.78
CA ILE A 4 -8.06 -26.09 16.22
C ILE A 4 -8.42 -24.90 17.12
N GLU A 5 -8.36 -25.09 18.43
CA GLU A 5 -8.65 -24.03 19.39
C GLU A 5 -7.35 -23.31 19.79
N ARG A 6 -7.16 -22.09 19.27
CA ARG A 6 -6.08 -21.20 19.75
C ARG A 6 -6.45 -20.69 21.14
N ALA A 7 -5.59 -20.95 22.13
CA ALA A 7 -5.84 -20.67 23.55
C ALA A 7 -6.11 -19.19 23.89
N GLN A 8 -5.70 -18.25 23.02
CA GLN A 8 -6.02 -16.83 23.16
C GLN A 8 -6.28 -16.22 21.78
N LYS A 9 -7.53 -15.80 21.54
CA LYS A 9 -7.94 -15.07 20.34
C LYS A 9 -7.37 -13.65 20.37
N LEU A 10 -6.74 -13.22 19.27
CA LEU A 10 -6.02 -11.94 19.22
C LEU A 10 -6.95 -10.72 19.37
N PHE A 11 -8.19 -10.81 18.90
CA PHE A 11 -9.16 -9.70 18.95
C PHE A 11 -9.77 -9.42 20.33
N LEU A 12 -9.64 -10.34 21.30
CA LEU A 12 -10.35 -10.23 22.59
C LEU A 12 -9.96 -8.97 23.37
N LYS A 13 -8.70 -8.54 23.27
CA LYS A 13 -8.22 -7.32 23.93
C LYS A 13 -8.93 -6.09 23.36
N ALA A 14 -9.05 -6.01 22.04
CA ALA A 14 -9.72 -4.90 21.37
C ALA A 14 -11.21 -4.85 21.72
N LEU A 15 -11.92 -5.98 21.64
CA LEU A 15 -13.34 -6.05 21.99
C LEU A 15 -13.61 -5.65 23.45
N LYS A 16 -12.78 -6.13 24.40
CA LYS A 16 -12.88 -5.74 25.82
C LYS A 16 -12.57 -4.28 26.10
N ASN A 17 -11.83 -3.61 25.22
CA ASN A 17 -11.59 -2.17 25.33
C ASN A 17 -12.77 -1.35 24.77
N LYS A 18 -13.41 -1.86 23.71
CA LYS A 18 -14.52 -1.18 23.02
C LYS A 18 -15.86 -1.30 23.74
N PHE A 19 -16.14 -2.47 24.32
CA PHE A 19 -17.45 -2.82 24.85
C PHE A 19 -17.39 -3.12 26.34
N GLU A 20 -18.40 -2.65 27.08
CA GLU A 20 -18.63 -3.05 28.46
C GLU A 20 -19.22 -4.47 28.51
N GLY A 21 -18.87 -5.25 29.53
CA GLY A 21 -19.44 -6.58 29.76
C GLY A 21 -18.67 -7.74 29.11
N ASP A 22 -19.36 -8.86 28.93
CA ASP A 22 -18.81 -10.03 28.25
C ASP A 22 -18.88 -9.84 26.74
N VAL A 23 -17.79 -10.12 26.02
CA VAL A 23 -17.71 -10.01 24.56
C VAL A 23 -18.64 -10.99 23.84
N ALA A 24 -19.08 -12.05 24.53
CA ALA A 24 -20.06 -13.01 24.04
C ALA A 24 -21.52 -12.61 24.36
N GLU A 25 -21.75 -11.49 25.03
CA GLU A 25 -23.10 -11.05 25.39
C GLU A 25 -23.91 -10.69 24.13
N THR A 26 -25.17 -11.13 24.09
CA THR A 26 -26.07 -10.97 22.93
C THR A 26 -26.99 -9.76 23.02
N LYS A 27 -26.89 -9.01 24.12
CA LYS A 27 -27.71 -7.83 24.41
C LYS A 27 -26.82 -6.72 24.91
N THR A 28 -27.19 -5.49 24.57
CA THR A 28 -26.54 -4.29 25.07
C THR A 28 -27.58 -3.16 25.13
N GLU A 29 -27.18 -2.03 25.71
CA GLU A 29 -28.03 -0.85 25.84
C GLU A 29 -27.64 0.21 24.81
N PHE A 30 -28.64 0.77 24.15
CA PHE A 30 -28.49 1.88 23.20
C PHE A 30 -29.09 3.17 23.76
N TYR A 31 -28.84 4.29 23.08
CA TYR A 31 -29.42 5.61 23.37
C TYR A 31 -29.00 6.23 24.72
N LYS A 32 -28.05 5.59 25.44
CA LYS A 32 -27.55 6.04 26.75
C LYS A 32 -26.23 6.83 26.70
N PHE A 33 -25.61 6.95 25.53
CA PHE A 33 -24.25 7.46 25.38
C PHE A 33 -24.16 8.99 25.23
N GLY A 34 -25.27 9.72 25.29
CA GLY A 34 -25.26 11.18 25.13
C GLY A 34 -24.90 11.67 23.72
N GLY A 35 -25.14 10.84 22.69
CA GLY A 35 -24.92 11.19 21.29
C GLY A 35 -23.44 11.44 20.99
N LEU A 36 -23.14 12.54 20.30
CA LEU A 36 -21.77 12.93 19.94
C LEU A 36 -20.88 13.26 21.15
N ASN A 37 -21.46 13.55 22.32
CA ASN A 37 -20.69 14.01 23.48
C ASN A 37 -19.83 12.90 24.12
N GLN A 38 -20.10 11.63 23.80
CA GLN A 38 -19.23 10.51 24.18
C GLN A 38 -17.85 10.58 23.53
N SER A 39 -17.75 11.17 22.33
CA SER A 39 -16.51 11.19 21.54
C SER A 39 -15.71 12.47 21.77
N ALA A 40 -14.44 12.32 22.14
CA ALA A 40 -13.54 13.45 22.27
C ALA A 40 -13.31 14.12 20.92
N ARG A 41 -13.13 13.31 19.86
CA ARG A 41 -12.89 13.83 18.51
C ARG A 41 -14.08 14.58 17.92
N LYS A 42 -15.31 14.08 18.10
CA LYS A 42 -16.53 14.81 17.66
C LYS A 42 -16.70 16.13 18.40
N LYS A 43 -16.35 16.18 19.70
CA LYS A 43 -16.34 17.45 20.47
C LYS A 43 -15.32 18.45 19.92
N GLU A 44 -14.09 18.01 19.62
CA GLU A 44 -13.08 18.85 18.95
C GLU A 44 -13.60 19.39 17.62
N PHE A 45 -14.23 18.55 16.78
CA PHE A 45 -14.76 18.97 15.48
C PHE A 45 -15.85 20.02 15.59
N MET A 46 -16.77 19.88 16.56
CA MET A 46 -17.81 20.88 16.81
C MET A 46 -17.22 22.20 17.32
N GLU A 47 -16.16 22.18 18.13
CA GLU A 47 -15.47 23.40 18.58
C GLU A 47 -14.75 24.09 17.43
N ALA A 48 -14.01 23.33 16.62
CA ALA A 48 -13.32 23.84 15.43
C ALA A 48 -14.31 24.44 14.42
N SER A 49 -15.46 23.80 14.22
CA SER A 49 -16.54 24.27 13.34
C SER A 49 -16.96 25.71 13.69
N LYS A 50 -17.24 25.99 14.97
CA LYS A 50 -17.64 27.33 15.43
C LYS A 50 -16.60 28.40 15.10
N LYS A 51 -15.31 28.10 15.28
CA LYS A 51 -14.22 29.03 14.95
C LYS A 51 -14.18 29.33 13.44
N VAL A 52 -14.41 28.31 12.60
CA VAL A 52 -14.46 28.49 11.15
C VAL A 52 -15.68 29.27 10.71
N GLU A 53 -16.86 28.98 11.27
CA GLU A 53 -18.11 29.69 10.98
C GLU A 53 -17.99 31.19 11.29
N LEU A 54 -17.48 31.53 12.47
CA LEU A 54 -17.21 32.92 12.86
C LEU A 54 -16.26 33.63 11.89
N ARG A 55 -15.20 32.94 11.47
CA ARG A 55 -14.19 33.52 10.56
C ARG A 55 -14.73 33.73 9.14
N ARG A 56 -15.54 32.79 8.61
CA ARG A 56 -15.95 32.79 7.19
C ARG A 56 -17.38 33.28 6.94
N GLY A 57 -18.20 33.42 7.98
CA GLY A 57 -19.59 33.87 7.89
C GLY A 57 -20.56 32.87 7.25
N ILE A 58 -20.20 31.58 7.18
CA ILE A 58 -21.00 30.53 6.54
C ILE A 58 -20.96 29.27 7.41
N SER A 59 -22.14 28.65 7.63
CA SER A 59 -22.30 27.42 8.42
C SER A 59 -21.36 26.31 7.94
N MET A 60 -20.92 25.45 8.86
CA MET A 60 -19.99 24.35 8.60
C MET A 60 -20.53 23.02 9.15
N TYR A 61 -19.74 22.30 9.96
CA TYR A 61 -20.05 20.98 10.47
C TYR A 61 -21.11 21.12 11.56
N ASP A 62 -22.34 20.73 11.23
CA ASP A 62 -23.51 20.78 12.12
C ASP A 62 -24.23 19.41 12.15
N PRO A 63 -23.64 18.42 12.84
CA PRO A 63 -24.19 17.08 12.86
C PRO A 63 -25.50 16.99 13.67
N ASN A 64 -25.80 17.96 14.54
CA ASN A 64 -27.05 17.98 15.32
C ASN A 64 -28.25 18.38 14.47
N ARG A 65 -28.07 19.28 13.52
CA ARG A 65 -29.14 19.69 12.61
C ARG A 65 -29.20 18.84 11.35
N CYS A 66 -28.05 18.54 10.75
CA CYS A 66 -27.99 18.01 9.39
C CYS A 66 -28.06 16.48 9.33
N HIS A 67 -27.55 15.76 10.33
CA HIS A 67 -27.57 14.30 10.29
C HIS A 67 -29.00 13.78 10.44
N LEU A 68 -29.48 13.05 9.42
CA LEU A 68 -30.83 12.49 9.36
C LEU A 68 -31.95 13.46 9.78
N GLY A 69 -31.81 14.75 9.41
CA GLY A 69 -32.82 15.78 9.69
C GLY A 69 -32.96 16.15 11.17
N GLY A 70 -31.93 15.96 11.99
CA GLY A 70 -31.92 16.35 13.40
C GLY A 70 -31.58 15.21 14.39
N LEU A 71 -31.23 14.02 13.88
CA LEU A 71 -30.87 12.86 14.68
C LEU A 71 -29.36 12.65 14.63
N PRO A 72 -28.57 13.18 15.59
CA PRO A 72 -27.12 13.08 15.55
C PRO A 72 -26.61 11.64 15.72
N MET A 73 -25.37 11.41 15.29
CA MET A 73 -24.66 10.14 15.53
C MET A 73 -24.44 9.89 17.03
N GLY A 74 -24.04 8.66 17.37
CA GLY A 74 -23.73 8.27 18.75
C GLY A 74 -24.94 7.75 19.54
N GLN A 75 -25.96 7.24 18.85
CA GLN A 75 -27.05 6.49 19.49
C GLN A 75 -26.58 5.12 20.01
N ARG A 76 -25.49 4.60 19.46
CA ARG A 76 -24.70 3.48 19.99
C ARG A 76 -23.31 3.96 20.38
N GLN A 77 -22.52 3.08 20.99
CA GLN A 77 -21.10 3.33 21.28
C GLN A 77 -20.37 3.76 20.00
N LEU A 78 -19.69 4.90 20.05
CA LEU A 78 -18.70 5.28 19.05
C LEU A 78 -17.38 4.63 19.44
N MET A 79 -16.97 3.61 18.67
CA MET A 79 -15.89 2.70 19.05
C MET A 79 -14.52 3.29 18.78
N THR A 80 -13.55 2.91 19.61
CA THR A 80 -12.12 3.01 19.31
C THR A 80 -11.67 1.77 18.54
N TYR A 81 -10.53 1.85 17.87
CA TYR A 81 -9.96 0.77 17.07
C TYR A 81 -8.49 0.59 17.46
N GLU A 82 -8.10 -0.63 17.82
CA GLU A 82 -6.68 -0.97 17.97
C GLU A 82 -6.10 -1.10 16.57
N VAL A 83 -5.09 -0.31 16.20
CA VAL A 83 -4.38 -0.60 14.93
C VAL A 83 -3.63 -1.92 15.10
N SER A 84 -3.93 -2.92 14.26
CA SER A 84 -3.52 -4.30 14.49
C SER A 84 -2.01 -4.44 14.72
N GLY A 85 -1.65 -5.20 15.76
CA GLY A 85 -0.27 -5.46 16.15
C GLY A 85 0.48 -4.30 16.82
N THR A 86 -0.17 -3.15 17.05
CA THR A 86 0.52 -1.96 17.59
C THR A 86 0.23 -1.69 19.07
N GLY A 87 -0.95 -2.09 19.58
CA GLY A 87 -1.41 -1.70 20.91
C GLY A 87 -2.04 -0.30 20.98
N THR A 88 -2.04 0.46 19.87
CA THR A 88 -2.52 1.84 19.82
C THR A 88 -4.02 1.87 19.49
N PHE A 89 -4.82 2.42 20.41
CA PHE A 89 -6.26 2.62 20.25
C PHE A 89 -6.58 4.06 19.85
N VAL A 90 -7.38 4.23 18.80
CA VAL A 90 -7.79 5.55 18.28
C VAL A 90 -9.26 5.57 17.90
N GLU A 91 -9.89 6.75 17.89
CA GLU A 91 -11.21 6.89 17.29
C GLU A 91 -11.10 6.75 15.77
N GLY A 92 -12.10 6.15 15.11
CA GLY A 92 -12.05 5.90 13.65
C GLY A 92 -11.88 7.17 12.79
N ASP A 93 -12.23 8.34 13.33
CA ASP A 93 -11.96 9.65 12.71
C ASP A 93 -10.47 9.92 12.47
N ASP A 94 -9.58 9.41 13.33
CA ASP A 94 -8.12 9.59 13.21
C ASP A 94 -7.48 8.63 12.20
N LEU A 95 -8.25 7.63 11.75
CA LEU A 95 -7.90 6.73 10.65
C LEU A 95 -8.49 7.21 9.32
N HIS A 96 -9.21 8.33 9.28
CA HIS A 96 -9.57 8.95 8.02
C HIS A 96 -8.33 9.58 7.37
N PHE A 97 -8.03 9.26 6.10
CA PHE A 97 -6.78 9.68 5.44
C PHE A 97 -6.54 11.20 5.47
N VAL A 98 -7.60 12.03 5.41
CA VAL A 98 -7.48 13.50 5.55
C VAL A 98 -6.95 13.93 6.92
N ASN A 99 -7.26 13.17 7.98
CA ASN A 99 -6.84 13.46 9.35
C ASN A 99 -5.54 12.74 9.73
N ASN A 100 -4.99 11.92 8.84
CA ASN A 100 -3.83 11.07 9.11
C ASN A 100 -2.67 11.40 8.16
N PRO A 101 -1.63 12.13 8.63
CA PRO A 101 -0.53 12.54 7.78
C PRO A 101 0.33 11.36 7.28
N ALA A 102 0.40 10.25 8.03
CA ALA A 102 1.14 9.06 7.60
C ALA A 102 0.49 8.39 6.39
N MET A 103 -0.85 8.30 6.37
CA MET A 103 -1.60 7.77 5.23
C MET A 103 -1.39 8.61 3.96
N GLN A 104 -1.39 9.94 4.10
CA GLN A 104 -1.09 10.85 2.99
C GLN A 104 0.35 10.69 2.50
N GLN A 105 1.31 10.64 3.42
CA GLN A 105 2.72 10.53 3.06
C GLN A 105 3.06 9.19 2.41
N MET A 106 2.45 8.07 2.85
CA MET A 106 2.60 6.79 2.15
C MET A 106 2.21 6.91 0.68
N TRP A 107 1.08 7.57 0.39
CA TRP A 107 0.67 7.78 -0.99
C TRP A 107 1.61 8.74 -1.72
N ASP A 108 1.99 9.85 -1.10
CA ASP A 108 2.91 10.81 -1.71
C ASP A 108 4.26 10.16 -2.05
N ASP A 109 4.81 9.34 -1.16
CA ASP A 109 6.05 8.57 -1.38
C ASP A 109 5.93 7.59 -2.57
N ILE A 110 4.79 6.92 -2.75
CA ILE A 110 4.58 6.09 -3.95
C ILE A 110 4.46 6.97 -5.20
N ARG A 111 3.60 7.99 -5.16
CA ARG A 111 3.29 8.84 -6.34
C ARG A 111 4.52 9.57 -6.86
N ARG A 112 5.36 10.09 -5.95
CA ARG A 112 6.55 10.88 -6.26
C ARG A 112 7.78 10.04 -6.65
N THR A 113 7.64 8.71 -6.69
CA THR A 113 8.74 7.80 -7.01
C THR A 113 8.75 7.36 -8.47
N ILE A 114 9.94 7.31 -9.07
CA ILE A 114 10.17 6.75 -10.40
C ILE A 114 11.52 6.05 -10.45
N ILE A 115 11.65 5.06 -11.33
CA ILE A 115 12.89 4.31 -11.52
C ILE A 115 13.39 4.50 -12.95
N VAL A 116 14.67 4.80 -13.12
CA VAL A 116 15.26 5.08 -14.44
C VAL A 116 16.60 4.35 -14.62
N ASN A 117 16.68 3.47 -15.61
CA ASN A 117 17.90 2.78 -16.02
C ASN A 117 18.93 3.76 -16.59
N MET A 118 20.21 3.55 -16.27
CA MET A 118 21.32 4.39 -16.75
C MET A 118 22.07 3.81 -17.95
N ASP A 119 21.89 2.52 -18.27
CA ASP A 119 22.70 1.83 -19.27
C ASP A 119 22.53 2.42 -20.67
N LEU A 120 21.29 2.78 -21.05
CA LEU A 120 21.01 3.45 -22.32
C LEU A 120 21.64 4.85 -22.38
N ALA A 121 21.62 5.60 -21.27
CA ALA A 121 22.25 6.90 -21.19
C ALA A 121 23.77 6.80 -21.32
N HIS A 122 24.39 5.85 -20.59
CA HIS A 122 25.81 5.55 -20.69
C HIS A 122 26.21 5.10 -22.10
N SER A 123 25.42 4.23 -22.74
CA SER A 123 25.64 3.82 -24.13
C SER A 123 25.56 5.01 -25.10
N THR A 124 24.64 5.96 -24.90
CA THR A 124 24.56 7.18 -25.70
C THR A 124 25.83 8.02 -25.57
N LEU A 125 26.31 8.24 -24.35
CA LEU A 125 27.54 8.97 -24.07
C LEU A 125 28.76 8.31 -24.73
N GLN A 126 28.91 7.00 -24.58
CA GLN A 126 30.04 6.25 -25.16
C GLN A 126 29.99 6.24 -26.69
N LYS A 127 28.84 5.92 -27.29
CA LYS A 127 28.75 5.70 -28.74
C LYS A 127 28.63 6.98 -29.55
N ARG A 128 27.88 7.98 -29.06
CA ARG A 128 27.63 9.22 -29.82
C ARG A 128 28.63 10.32 -29.51
N LEU A 129 29.18 10.35 -28.30
CA LEU A 129 30.03 11.44 -27.83
C LEU A 129 31.47 11.00 -27.49
N GLY A 130 31.77 9.69 -27.56
CA GLY A 130 33.09 9.15 -27.23
C GLY A 130 33.51 9.41 -25.79
N LYS A 131 32.54 9.56 -24.87
CA LYS A 131 32.80 9.82 -23.45
C LYS A 131 33.06 8.50 -22.72
N GLU A 132 34.07 8.51 -21.85
CA GLU A 132 34.31 7.41 -20.93
C GLU A 132 33.35 7.50 -19.73
N ILE A 133 32.92 6.33 -19.25
CA ILE A 133 32.04 6.20 -18.08
C ILE A 133 32.81 5.39 -17.03
N THR A 134 33.08 6.01 -15.89
CA THR A 134 33.78 5.40 -14.77
C THR A 134 32.98 5.61 -13.48
N PRO A 135 33.28 4.87 -12.40
CA PRO A 135 32.67 5.13 -11.09
C PRO A 135 32.84 6.59 -10.63
N GLU A 136 33.98 7.23 -10.92
CA GLU A 136 34.22 8.64 -10.63
C GLU A 136 33.27 9.57 -11.38
N THR A 137 33.05 9.33 -12.69
CA THR A 137 32.10 10.15 -13.47
C THR A 137 30.65 9.91 -13.05
N ILE A 138 30.32 8.70 -12.59
CA ILE A 138 29.00 8.38 -12.04
C ILE A 138 28.80 9.07 -10.69
N ASN A 139 29.78 9.07 -9.80
CA ASN A 139 29.71 9.79 -8.52
C ASN A 139 29.53 11.30 -8.73
N GLU A 140 30.30 11.91 -9.63
CA GLU A 140 30.14 13.32 -10.01
C GLU A 140 28.73 13.61 -10.56
N TYR A 141 28.22 12.73 -11.44
CA TYR A 141 26.85 12.83 -11.93
C TYR A 141 25.82 12.76 -10.80
N LEU A 142 25.99 11.87 -9.81
CA LEU A 142 25.06 11.70 -8.71
C LEU A 142 25.06 12.90 -7.74
N HIS A 143 26.21 13.54 -7.52
CA HIS A 143 26.30 14.82 -6.80
C HIS A 143 25.51 15.91 -7.52
N ILE A 144 25.78 16.10 -8.82
CA ILE A 144 25.08 17.10 -9.64
C ILE A 144 23.58 16.81 -9.69
N LEU A 145 23.19 15.54 -9.82
CA LEU A 145 21.79 15.13 -9.88
C LEU A 145 21.06 15.39 -8.57
N ASN A 146 21.68 15.15 -7.41
CA ASN A 146 21.05 15.44 -6.13
C ASN A 146 20.93 16.95 -5.83
N HIS A 147 21.75 17.80 -6.47
CA HIS A 147 21.52 19.26 -6.49
C HIS A 147 20.40 19.66 -7.47
N ALA A 148 20.39 19.07 -8.67
CA ALA A 148 19.44 19.44 -9.71
C ALA A 148 18.02 18.89 -9.45
N MET A 149 17.88 17.68 -8.92
CA MET A 149 16.59 16.98 -8.76
C MET A 149 15.58 17.75 -7.91
N PRO A 150 15.96 18.39 -6.79
CA PRO A 150 15.07 19.25 -6.02
C PRO A 150 14.69 20.56 -6.72
N GLY A 151 15.42 20.97 -7.76
CA GLY A 151 15.17 22.21 -8.53
C GLY A 151 16.32 23.21 -8.53
N GLY A 152 17.57 22.79 -8.28
CA GLY A 152 18.76 23.62 -8.42
C GLY A 152 19.25 23.73 -9.87
N ALA A 153 19.79 24.87 -10.25
CA ALA A 153 20.31 25.13 -11.59
C ALA A 153 21.77 24.69 -11.75
N VAL A 154 22.14 24.20 -12.95
CA VAL A 154 23.48 23.64 -13.23
C VAL A 154 24.13 24.14 -14.51
N VAL A 155 23.43 24.94 -15.34
CA VAL A 155 23.94 25.42 -16.64
C VAL A 155 23.69 26.90 -16.87
N GLN A 156 22.43 27.32 -16.81
CA GLN A 156 22.04 28.68 -17.20
C GLN A 156 22.32 29.68 -16.07
N GLU A 157 22.78 30.87 -16.44
CA GLU A 157 22.91 32.03 -15.55
C GLU A 157 21.53 32.62 -15.20
N HIS A 158 21.43 33.33 -14.08
CA HIS A 158 20.25 34.08 -13.64
C HIS A 158 18.97 33.20 -13.48
N MET A 159 19.16 31.95 -13.05
CA MET A 159 18.06 31.03 -12.73
C MET A 159 17.44 31.34 -11.37
N VAL A 160 16.16 31.01 -11.25
CA VAL A 160 15.46 30.94 -9.96
C VAL A 160 15.34 29.48 -9.57
N GLU A 161 15.39 29.19 -8.28
CA GLU A 161 15.48 27.84 -7.74
C GLU A 161 14.41 27.58 -6.68
N THR A 162 14.15 26.31 -6.38
CA THR A 162 13.30 25.93 -5.26
C THR A 162 14.02 26.16 -3.93
N HIS A 163 13.28 26.51 -2.88
CA HIS A 163 13.88 26.64 -1.55
C HIS A 163 14.20 25.24 -0.98
N PRO A 164 15.46 24.90 -0.63
CA PRO A 164 15.83 23.54 -0.23
C PRO A 164 14.99 22.95 0.90
N SER A 165 14.67 23.74 1.94
CA SER A 165 13.83 23.30 3.07
C SER A 165 12.35 23.02 2.74
N VAL A 166 11.91 23.19 1.49
CA VAL A 166 10.54 22.88 1.03
C VAL A 166 10.54 21.64 0.12
N VAL A 167 11.73 21.19 -0.29
CA VAL A 167 11.98 20.07 -1.21
C VAL A 167 13.04 19.12 -0.64
N ASP A 168 13.18 19.09 0.68
CA ASP A 168 14.21 18.34 1.42
C ASP A 168 13.99 16.82 1.41
N ASP A 169 12.78 16.40 1.05
CA ASP A 169 12.42 15.00 0.83
C ASP A 169 12.80 14.49 -0.58
N CYS A 170 13.29 15.36 -1.45
CA CYS A 170 13.67 15.05 -2.83
C CYS A 170 15.13 14.62 -2.94
N TYR A 171 15.37 13.45 -3.53
CA TYR A 171 16.72 12.94 -3.75
C TYR A 171 16.75 11.80 -4.78
N VAL A 172 17.96 11.41 -5.17
CA VAL A 172 18.22 10.25 -6.03
C VAL A 172 19.25 9.33 -5.40
N LYS A 173 18.92 8.03 -5.36
CA LYS A 173 19.86 6.95 -5.09
C LYS A 173 19.95 6.01 -6.29
N VAL A 174 20.90 5.10 -6.25
CA VAL A 174 21.13 4.07 -7.28
C VAL A 174 21.28 2.69 -6.67
N PHE A 175 21.01 1.67 -7.47
CA PHE A 175 21.31 0.28 -7.15
C PHE A 175 21.76 -0.47 -8.39
N THR A 176 22.54 -1.52 -8.18
CA THR A 176 23.05 -2.42 -9.21
C THR A 176 23.35 -3.78 -8.59
N GLY A 177 23.27 -4.86 -9.38
CA GLY A 177 23.78 -6.17 -9.00
C GLY A 177 25.28 -6.35 -9.29
N ASP A 178 25.93 -5.35 -9.89
CA ASP A 178 27.39 -5.31 -10.04
C ASP A 178 28.04 -4.83 -8.73
N SER A 179 28.52 -5.78 -7.92
CA SER A 179 29.15 -5.48 -6.63
C SER A 179 30.42 -4.64 -6.77
N GLU A 180 31.19 -4.82 -7.84
CA GLU A 180 32.44 -4.06 -8.05
C GLU A 180 32.14 -2.60 -8.34
N LEU A 181 31.09 -2.32 -9.12
CA LEU A 181 30.61 -0.96 -9.34
C LEU A 181 30.04 -0.38 -8.04
N ALA A 182 29.15 -1.12 -7.36
CA ALA A 182 28.50 -0.65 -6.13
C ALA A 182 29.51 -0.25 -5.04
N ASP A 183 30.62 -0.98 -4.90
CA ASP A 183 31.68 -0.70 -3.92
C ASP A 183 32.48 0.57 -4.22
N GLN A 184 32.51 1.00 -5.49
CA GLN A 184 33.22 2.20 -5.95
C GLN A 184 32.33 3.45 -5.99
N LEU A 185 31.01 3.29 -5.86
CA LEU A 185 30.09 4.40 -5.73
C LEU A 185 30.05 4.93 -4.30
N GLU A 186 29.83 6.23 -4.15
CA GLU A 186 29.71 6.85 -2.84
C GLU A 186 28.47 6.33 -2.12
N LYS A 187 28.69 5.81 -0.90
CA LYS A 187 27.66 5.11 -0.11
C LYS A 187 26.39 5.93 0.14
N GLN A 188 26.48 7.26 0.14
CA GLN A 188 25.31 8.13 0.30
C GLN A 188 24.29 7.98 -0.83
N PHE A 189 24.73 7.57 -2.03
CA PHE A 189 23.88 7.38 -3.19
C PHE A 189 23.47 5.93 -3.42
N VAL A 190 23.96 4.96 -2.66
CA VAL A 190 23.76 3.53 -2.98
C VAL A 190 22.68 2.90 -2.08
N LEU A 191 21.67 2.28 -2.70
CA LEU A 191 20.80 1.31 -2.05
C LEU A 191 21.49 -0.06 -2.09
N ASP A 192 22.16 -0.39 -0.98
CA ASP A 192 22.92 -1.63 -0.85
C ASP A 192 21.99 -2.83 -0.59
N VAL A 193 21.71 -3.58 -1.66
CA VAL A 193 20.82 -4.74 -1.65
C VAL A 193 21.26 -5.78 -0.60
N ASN A 194 22.57 -6.01 -0.44
CA ASN A 194 23.08 -7.02 0.49
C ASN A 194 22.91 -6.61 1.97
N LYS A 195 22.86 -5.31 2.25
CA LYS A 195 22.55 -4.80 3.60
C LYS A 195 21.06 -4.72 3.88
N LEU A 196 20.27 -4.44 2.86
CA LEU A 196 18.85 -4.14 3.02
C LEU A 196 17.97 -5.40 3.06
N PHE A 197 18.44 -6.51 2.47
CA PHE A 197 17.68 -7.75 2.31
C PHE A 197 18.35 -8.97 2.96
N PRO A 198 17.56 -9.97 3.41
CA PRO A 198 18.08 -11.29 3.75
C PRO A 198 18.86 -11.90 2.59
N ALA A 199 19.93 -12.67 2.88
CA ALA A 199 20.88 -13.16 1.88
C ALA A 199 20.24 -13.82 0.65
N LYS A 200 19.27 -14.73 0.84
CA LYS A 200 18.55 -15.38 -0.27
C LYS A 200 17.79 -14.38 -1.15
N GLN A 201 17.13 -13.41 -0.54
CA GLN A 201 16.39 -12.38 -1.28
C GLN A 201 17.37 -11.44 -2.01
N ALA A 202 18.47 -11.06 -1.35
CA ALA A 202 19.52 -10.22 -1.94
C ALA A 202 20.15 -10.89 -3.17
N GLU A 203 20.44 -12.20 -3.11
CA GLU A 203 20.95 -12.99 -4.23
C GLU A 203 20.00 -12.93 -5.44
N GLN A 204 18.71 -13.22 -5.23
CA GLN A 204 17.69 -13.16 -6.30
C GLN A 204 17.54 -11.76 -6.89
N LEU A 205 17.60 -10.72 -6.05
CA LEU A 205 17.48 -9.33 -6.47
C LEU A 205 18.70 -8.89 -7.29
N ASN A 206 19.92 -9.21 -6.82
CA ASN A 206 21.15 -8.89 -7.54
C ASN A 206 21.22 -9.65 -8.88
N GLU A 207 20.82 -10.92 -8.92
CA GLU A 207 20.74 -11.71 -10.15
C GLU A 207 19.76 -11.07 -11.14
N ALA A 208 18.57 -10.67 -10.68
CA ALA A 208 17.55 -10.08 -11.54
C ALA A 208 17.91 -8.68 -12.04
N VAL A 209 18.61 -7.88 -11.24
CA VAL A 209 19.13 -6.57 -11.67
C VAL A 209 20.31 -6.75 -12.64
N GLY A 210 21.12 -7.79 -12.43
CA GLY A 210 22.35 -8.02 -13.18
C GLY A 210 23.31 -6.85 -13.05
N LYS A 211 24.10 -6.59 -14.10
CA LYS A 211 25.08 -5.49 -14.12
C LYS A 211 24.51 -4.12 -14.45
N SER A 212 23.19 -4.01 -14.61
CA SER A 212 22.54 -2.75 -14.93
C SER A 212 22.60 -1.79 -13.74
N LEU A 213 22.72 -0.50 -14.02
CA LEU A 213 22.64 0.57 -13.02
C LEU A 213 21.29 1.27 -13.12
N TRP A 214 20.60 1.36 -11.98
CA TRP A 214 19.25 1.94 -11.89
C TRP A 214 19.21 3.08 -10.89
N GLN A 215 18.43 4.11 -11.19
CA GLN A 215 18.18 5.25 -10.31
C GLN A 215 16.82 5.08 -9.64
N ALA A 216 16.79 5.16 -8.32
CA ALA A 216 15.60 5.35 -7.49
C ALA A 216 15.44 6.85 -7.22
N ILE A 217 14.41 7.46 -7.81
CA ILE A 217 14.23 8.91 -7.82
C ILE A 217 12.93 9.24 -7.10
N HIS A 218 13.01 10.14 -6.13
CA HIS A 218 11.86 10.62 -5.39
C HIS A 218 11.78 12.13 -5.55
N ILE A 219 10.81 12.62 -6.33
CA ILE A 219 10.61 14.07 -6.54
C ILE A 219 10.01 14.70 -5.27
N PRO A 220 9.98 16.04 -5.13
CA PRO A 220 9.48 16.66 -3.90
C PRO A 220 7.99 16.37 -3.66
N THR A 221 7.62 16.02 -2.42
CA THR A 221 6.22 15.81 -2.02
C THR A 221 5.37 17.04 -2.32
N ILE A 222 5.88 18.26 -2.12
CA ILE A 222 5.13 19.48 -2.45
C ILE A 222 4.76 19.57 -3.93
N VAL A 223 5.62 19.10 -4.83
CA VAL A 223 5.36 19.04 -6.27
C VAL A 223 4.30 17.99 -6.56
N SER A 224 4.43 16.81 -5.96
CA SER A 224 3.45 15.72 -6.10
C SER A 224 2.05 16.15 -5.65
N ARG A 225 1.95 16.90 -4.54
CA ARG A 225 0.68 17.43 -4.01
C ARG A 225 0.13 18.60 -4.83
N THR A 226 0.99 19.38 -5.48
CA THR A 226 0.58 20.52 -6.33
C THR A 226 0.14 20.06 -7.72
N CYS A 227 0.76 18.99 -8.23
CA CYS A 227 0.53 18.45 -9.56
C CYS A 227 -0.13 17.07 -9.48
N ASP A 228 0.41 16.08 -10.18
CA ASP A 228 -0.12 14.71 -10.28
C ASP A 228 1.00 13.67 -10.44
N GLY A 229 0.66 12.38 -10.46
CA GLY A 229 1.62 11.30 -10.70
C GLY A 229 2.28 11.35 -12.08
N GLY A 230 1.59 11.91 -13.09
CA GLY A 230 2.15 12.12 -14.43
C GLY A 230 3.35 13.08 -14.42
N THR A 231 3.45 13.94 -13.41
CA THR A 231 4.56 14.88 -13.25
C THR A 231 5.87 14.17 -12.90
N THR A 232 5.82 13.07 -12.14
CA THR A 232 7.00 12.40 -11.57
C THR A 232 8.06 12.01 -12.60
N SER A 233 7.68 11.25 -13.63
CA SER A 233 8.64 10.81 -14.67
C SER A 233 9.15 11.98 -15.51
N ARG A 234 8.33 13.01 -15.71
CA ARG A 234 8.71 14.20 -16.47
C ARG A 234 9.73 15.03 -15.70
N TRP A 235 9.43 15.36 -14.45
CA TRP A 235 10.33 16.09 -13.55
C TRP A 235 11.68 15.38 -13.45
N SER A 236 11.66 14.08 -13.15
CA SER A 236 12.85 13.22 -13.12
C SER A 236 13.68 13.35 -14.39
N ALA A 237 13.07 13.16 -15.56
CA ALA A 237 13.80 13.19 -16.82
C ALA A 237 14.40 14.57 -17.15
N MET A 238 13.76 15.67 -16.74
CA MET A 238 14.33 17.01 -16.96
C MET A 238 15.62 17.17 -16.17
N GLN A 239 15.61 16.78 -14.89
CA GLN A 239 16.77 16.96 -14.02
C GLN A 239 17.89 15.94 -14.35
N ILE A 240 17.53 14.72 -14.79
CA ILE A 240 18.50 13.76 -15.37
C ILE A 240 19.20 14.37 -16.59
N GLY A 241 18.44 14.95 -17.53
CA GLY A 241 19.00 15.55 -18.74
C GLY A 241 19.99 16.67 -18.43
N MET A 242 19.62 17.59 -17.54
CA MET A 242 20.50 18.69 -17.11
C MET A 242 21.76 18.20 -16.38
N SER A 243 21.63 17.13 -15.58
CA SER A 243 22.75 16.56 -14.85
C SER A 243 23.73 15.84 -15.78
N PHE A 244 23.25 15.11 -16.79
CA PHE A 244 24.12 14.54 -17.82
C PHE A 244 24.84 15.61 -18.63
N ILE A 245 24.14 16.68 -19.03
CA ILE A 245 24.76 17.81 -19.75
C ILE A 245 25.95 18.36 -18.96
N THR A 246 25.76 18.58 -17.66
CA THR A 246 26.74 19.19 -16.79
C THR A 246 27.89 18.23 -16.48
N ALA A 247 27.58 17.04 -15.94
CA ALA A 247 28.57 16.07 -15.48
C ALA A 247 29.50 15.59 -16.61
N TYR A 248 28.95 15.41 -17.81
CA TYR A 248 29.70 14.89 -18.96
C TYR A 248 30.13 15.98 -19.94
N ARG A 249 29.92 17.27 -19.60
CA ARG A 249 30.31 18.43 -20.41
C ARG A 249 29.81 18.31 -21.85
N MET A 250 28.51 18.07 -21.99
CA MET A 250 27.83 18.03 -23.29
C MET A 250 27.47 19.45 -23.73
N CYS A 251 27.15 19.63 -25.01
CA CYS A 251 26.48 20.85 -25.43
C CYS A 251 25.08 20.90 -24.80
N ALA A 252 24.73 22.04 -24.21
CA ALA A 252 23.43 22.28 -23.57
C ALA A 252 22.32 22.44 -24.62
N GLY A 253 21.92 21.32 -25.24
CA GLY A 253 20.87 21.27 -26.27
C GLY A 253 21.35 20.72 -27.62
N GLU A 254 22.14 19.65 -27.64
CA GLU A 254 22.49 18.93 -28.88
C GLU A 254 21.62 17.68 -29.12
N ALA A 255 21.73 17.08 -30.31
CA ALA A 255 20.91 15.93 -30.71
C ALA A 255 21.06 14.71 -29.78
N ALA A 256 22.22 14.50 -29.14
CA ALA A 256 22.42 13.41 -28.20
C ALA A 256 21.59 13.58 -26.90
N VAL A 257 21.24 14.82 -26.52
CA VAL A 257 20.36 15.09 -25.36
C VAL A 257 18.94 14.55 -25.59
N ALA A 258 18.48 14.48 -26.84
CA ALA A 258 17.20 13.90 -27.18
C ALA A 258 17.15 12.39 -26.89
N ASP A 259 18.25 11.66 -27.10
CA ASP A 259 18.34 10.24 -26.78
C ASP A 259 18.28 10.02 -25.26
N LEU A 260 18.97 10.86 -24.48
CA LEU A 260 18.87 10.86 -23.02
C LEU A 260 17.44 11.12 -22.55
N SER A 261 16.76 12.07 -23.20
CA SER A 261 15.36 12.40 -22.91
C SER A 261 14.43 11.23 -23.21
N PHE A 262 14.62 10.52 -24.33
CA PHE A 262 13.81 9.35 -24.67
C PHE A 262 14.09 8.17 -23.71
N ALA A 263 15.36 7.94 -23.36
CA ALA A 263 15.74 6.93 -22.37
C ALA A 263 15.07 7.19 -21.01
N ALA A 264 15.17 8.42 -20.49
CA ALA A 264 14.64 8.77 -19.17
C ALA A 264 13.11 8.87 -19.10
N LYS A 265 12.41 9.06 -20.23
CA LYS A 265 10.94 9.22 -20.28
C LYS A 265 10.18 8.01 -20.79
N HIS A 266 10.85 7.08 -21.49
CA HIS A 266 10.18 5.95 -22.16
C HIS A 266 11.02 4.67 -22.12
N ALA A 267 12.21 4.65 -22.72
CA ALA A 267 12.91 3.38 -22.99
C ALA A 267 13.53 2.72 -21.75
N GLY A 268 13.91 3.51 -20.75
CA GLY A 268 14.54 3.03 -19.51
C GLY A 268 13.75 3.35 -18.25
N VAL A 269 12.48 3.78 -18.36
CA VAL A 269 11.67 4.19 -17.20
C VAL A 269 10.76 3.08 -16.72
N ILE A 270 10.67 2.89 -15.40
CA ILE A 270 9.65 2.07 -14.77
C ILE A 270 8.75 2.98 -13.94
N GLN A 271 7.47 3.04 -14.33
CA GLN A 271 6.43 3.76 -13.62
C GLN A 271 5.84 2.91 -12.50
N MET A 272 5.38 3.55 -11.42
CA MET A 272 4.69 2.84 -10.33
C MET A 272 3.31 2.34 -10.79
N ALA A 273 2.69 3.07 -11.72
CA ALA A 273 1.40 2.76 -12.30
C ALA A 273 1.29 3.22 -13.76
N SER A 274 0.53 2.47 -14.57
CA SER A 274 0.15 2.89 -15.92
C SER A 274 -0.97 3.95 -15.89
N HIS A 275 -1.19 4.61 -17.02
CA HIS A 275 -2.34 5.51 -17.19
C HIS A 275 -3.68 4.75 -17.20
N LEU A 276 -4.78 5.48 -17.04
CA LEU A 276 -6.13 4.90 -16.96
C LEU A 276 -7.02 5.22 -18.18
N PRO A 277 -8.06 4.39 -18.45
CA PRO A 277 -9.04 4.65 -19.49
C PRO A 277 -9.89 5.90 -19.23
N ALA A 278 -10.46 6.45 -20.31
CA ALA A 278 -11.12 7.76 -20.33
C ALA A 278 -12.19 8.00 -19.24
N ARG A 279 -13.01 6.98 -18.91
CA ARG A 279 -14.06 7.12 -17.86
C ARG A 279 -13.50 7.49 -16.49
N ARG A 280 -12.24 7.12 -16.23
CA ARG A 280 -11.51 7.35 -14.98
C ARG A 280 -10.13 7.91 -15.31
N ALA A 281 -10.07 8.81 -16.31
CA ALA A 281 -8.84 9.32 -16.91
C ALA A 281 -7.87 9.88 -15.86
N ARG A 282 -6.72 9.23 -15.75
CA ARG A 282 -5.57 9.65 -14.96
C ARG A 282 -4.30 9.32 -15.74
N GLY A 283 -3.28 10.15 -15.55
CA GLY A 283 -1.95 9.86 -16.01
C GLY A 283 -1.33 8.66 -15.29
N PRO A 284 -0.07 8.34 -15.60
CA PRO A 284 0.70 7.35 -14.86
C PRO A 284 0.90 7.72 -13.39
N ASN A 285 1.43 6.78 -12.60
CA ASN A 285 1.74 6.96 -11.17
C ASN A 285 0.52 7.38 -10.32
N GLU A 286 -0.70 6.98 -10.70
CA GLU A 286 -1.93 7.14 -9.91
C GLU A 286 -2.41 5.76 -9.41
N PRO A 287 -3.12 5.67 -8.27
CA PRO A 287 -3.35 4.39 -7.59
C PRO A 287 -4.05 3.36 -8.47
N GLY A 288 -4.96 3.84 -9.32
CA GLY A 288 -5.77 2.97 -10.17
C GLY A 288 -4.96 2.12 -11.16
N GLY A 289 -3.73 2.53 -11.50
CA GLY A 289 -2.86 1.83 -12.45
C GLY A 289 -1.78 0.98 -11.78
N ILE A 290 -1.76 0.90 -10.44
CA ILE A 290 -0.79 0.08 -9.71
C ILE A 290 -1.21 -1.40 -9.82
N MET A 291 -0.32 -2.24 -10.33
CA MET A 291 -0.52 -3.69 -10.33
C MET A 291 -0.31 -4.25 -8.91
N PHE A 292 -1.06 -5.29 -8.55
CA PHE A 292 -1.02 -5.90 -7.22
C PHE A 292 0.35 -6.50 -6.86
N GLY A 293 1.06 -7.05 -7.85
CA GLY A 293 2.44 -7.48 -7.69
C GLY A 293 3.38 -6.31 -7.39
N HIS A 294 3.26 -5.21 -8.14
CA HIS A 294 4.03 -3.98 -7.86
C HIS A 294 3.73 -3.41 -6.47
N PHE A 295 2.46 -3.38 -6.06
CA PHE A 295 2.09 -2.88 -4.74
C PHE A 295 2.70 -3.76 -3.63
N SER A 296 2.64 -5.08 -3.78
CA SER A 296 3.31 -6.01 -2.86
C SER A 296 4.82 -5.79 -2.82
N ASP A 297 5.43 -5.41 -3.95
CA ASP A 297 6.85 -5.08 -4.01
C ASP A 297 7.21 -3.77 -3.29
N MET A 298 6.32 -2.78 -3.33
CA MET A 298 6.50 -1.52 -2.58
C MET A 298 6.55 -1.77 -1.07
N ILE A 299 5.66 -2.64 -0.55
CA ILE A 299 5.62 -2.97 0.88
C ILE A 299 6.83 -3.84 1.26
N GLN A 300 7.53 -3.44 2.32
CA GLN A 300 8.83 -4.02 2.72
C GLN A 300 8.72 -5.01 3.88
N ALA A 301 7.51 -5.40 4.26
CA ALA A 301 7.31 -6.28 5.40
C ALA A 301 7.97 -7.66 5.22
N ASN A 302 8.05 -8.18 3.99
CA ASN A 302 8.65 -9.49 3.69
C ASN A 302 10.18 -9.54 3.89
N ARG A 303 10.89 -8.41 3.79
CA ARG A 303 12.33 -8.37 4.12
C ARG A 303 12.58 -8.22 5.62
N LYS A 304 11.64 -7.60 6.36
CA LYS A 304 11.70 -7.44 7.83
C LYS A 304 11.25 -8.70 8.56
N TYR A 305 10.23 -9.38 8.03
CA TYR A 305 9.62 -10.58 8.58
C TYR A 305 9.69 -11.77 7.59
N PRO A 306 10.88 -12.19 7.14
CA PRO A 306 11.04 -13.17 6.05
C PRO A 306 10.53 -14.58 6.39
N ASN A 307 10.39 -14.88 7.68
CA ASN A 307 9.93 -16.17 8.19
C ASN A 307 8.49 -16.13 8.73
N ASP A 308 7.75 -15.06 8.41
CA ASP A 308 6.35 -14.91 8.79
C ASP A 308 5.55 -14.32 7.60
N PRO A 309 5.17 -15.18 6.62
CA PRO A 309 4.47 -14.73 5.43
C PRO A 309 3.08 -14.20 5.77
N ALA A 310 2.45 -14.66 6.85
CA ALA A 310 1.18 -14.13 7.33
C ALA A 310 1.34 -12.68 7.80
N LYS A 311 2.30 -12.40 8.69
CA LYS A 311 2.61 -11.02 9.13
C LYS A 311 2.96 -10.12 7.94
N ALA A 312 3.81 -10.58 7.04
CA ALA A 312 4.22 -9.81 5.87
C ALA A 312 3.02 -9.47 4.96
N SER A 313 2.13 -10.43 4.71
CA SER A 313 0.92 -10.21 3.91
C SER A 313 -0.10 -9.32 4.60
N LEU A 314 -0.26 -9.40 5.93
CA LEU A 314 -1.16 -8.53 6.69
C LEU A 314 -0.72 -7.05 6.65
N GLU A 315 0.58 -6.77 6.53
CA GLU A 315 1.06 -5.40 6.25
C GLU A 315 0.67 -4.95 4.83
N VAL A 316 0.70 -5.84 3.83
CA VAL A 316 0.20 -5.54 2.49
C VAL A 316 -1.31 -5.27 2.50
N VAL A 317 -2.09 -6.04 3.27
CA VAL A 317 -3.53 -5.78 3.44
C VAL A 317 -3.74 -4.38 4.00
N GLY A 318 -3.12 -4.05 5.14
CA GLY A 318 -3.34 -2.74 5.77
C GLY A 318 -2.96 -1.58 4.87
N ALA A 319 -1.80 -1.67 4.23
CA ALA A 319 -1.34 -0.67 3.26
C ALA A 319 -2.29 -0.55 2.06
N GLY A 320 -2.73 -1.69 1.53
CA GLY A 320 -3.55 -1.79 0.34
C GLY A 320 -4.97 -1.27 0.58
N CYS A 321 -5.62 -1.69 1.66
CA CYS A 321 -6.95 -1.20 2.02
C CYS A 321 -6.93 0.31 2.28
N MET A 322 -5.87 0.83 2.92
CA MET A 322 -5.69 2.28 3.07
C MET A 322 -5.61 2.98 1.70
N LEU A 323 -4.66 2.58 0.84
CA LEU A 323 -4.44 3.27 -0.43
C LEU A 323 -5.63 3.09 -1.39
N PHE A 324 -6.08 1.85 -1.58
CA PHE A 324 -7.06 1.51 -2.60
C PHE A 324 -8.49 1.83 -2.18
N ASP A 325 -8.87 1.65 -0.91
CA ASP A 325 -10.24 1.97 -0.48
C ASP A 325 -10.37 3.39 0.03
N GLN A 326 -9.45 3.88 0.87
CA GLN A 326 -9.63 5.20 1.49
C GLN A 326 -9.25 6.34 0.54
N ILE A 327 -8.08 6.27 -0.09
CA ILE A 327 -7.59 7.33 -0.96
C ILE A 327 -8.15 7.15 -2.38
N TRP A 328 -7.95 6.00 -3.01
CA TRP A 328 -8.34 5.79 -4.40
C TRP A 328 -9.86 5.74 -4.57
N LEU A 329 -10.52 4.70 -4.06
CA LEU A 329 -11.97 4.57 -4.22
C LEU A 329 -12.72 5.64 -3.42
N GLY A 330 -12.28 5.94 -2.19
CA GLY A 330 -12.93 6.84 -1.24
C GLY A 330 -12.68 8.33 -1.47
N SER A 331 -11.75 8.69 -2.36
CA SER A 331 -11.51 10.08 -2.74
C SER A 331 -11.44 10.27 -4.25
N TYR A 332 -10.44 9.71 -4.93
CA TYR A 332 -10.24 9.92 -6.37
C TYR A 332 -11.44 9.50 -7.23
N MET A 333 -12.14 8.43 -6.82
CA MET A 333 -13.28 7.87 -7.54
C MET A 333 -14.64 8.23 -6.93
N SER A 334 -14.66 8.91 -5.78
CA SER A 334 -15.89 9.33 -5.11
C SER A 334 -15.73 10.66 -4.34
N GLY A 335 -15.29 10.62 -3.08
CA GLY A 335 -15.10 11.77 -2.19
C GLY A 335 -16.11 11.85 -1.04
N GLY A 336 -15.95 12.87 -0.19
CA GLY A 336 -16.80 13.11 0.98
C GLY A 336 -16.28 12.43 2.25
N VAL A 337 -17.17 11.83 3.05
CA VAL A 337 -16.81 11.06 4.25
C VAL A 337 -15.95 9.84 3.90
N GLY A 338 -16.07 9.33 2.67
CA GLY A 338 -15.22 8.26 2.16
C GLY A 338 -15.45 6.92 2.85
N PHE A 339 -14.40 6.10 2.86
CA PHE A 339 -14.48 4.65 3.10
C PHE A 339 -13.56 4.15 4.22
N THR A 340 -13.29 5.00 5.22
CA THR A 340 -12.39 4.65 6.33
C THR A 340 -12.72 3.30 6.96
N GLN A 341 -13.96 3.06 7.38
CA GLN A 341 -14.31 1.84 8.09
C GLN A 341 -14.44 0.60 7.18
N TYR A 342 -14.56 0.77 5.86
CA TYR A 342 -14.37 -0.37 4.96
C TYR A 342 -12.93 -0.87 5.03
N ALA A 343 -11.96 0.04 5.03
CA ALA A 343 -10.56 -0.28 5.08
C ALA A 343 -10.08 -0.72 6.48
N THR A 344 -10.46 0.00 7.54
CA THR A 344 -9.97 -0.27 8.90
C THR A 344 -10.30 -1.67 9.37
N ALA A 345 -11.45 -2.23 8.94
CA ALA A 345 -11.82 -3.61 9.27
C ALA A 345 -10.74 -4.64 8.93
N ALA A 346 -9.92 -4.37 7.91
CA ALA A 346 -8.85 -5.26 7.47
C ALA A 346 -7.51 -4.99 8.17
N TYR A 347 -7.37 -3.92 8.96
CA TYR A 347 -6.12 -3.57 9.65
C TYR A 347 -6.27 -3.13 11.11
N THR A 348 -7.46 -3.29 11.70
CA THR A 348 -7.70 -3.02 13.12
C THR A 348 -8.18 -4.24 13.88
N ASP A 349 -7.99 -4.17 15.19
CA ASP A 349 -8.55 -5.05 16.22
C ASP A 349 -8.06 -6.50 16.15
N ASN A 350 -7.03 -6.76 15.34
CA ASN A 350 -6.43 -8.08 15.13
C ASN A 350 -7.45 -9.16 14.70
N ILE A 351 -8.58 -8.76 14.10
CA ILE A 351 -9.64 -9.68 13.67
C ILE A 351 -9.15 -10.48 12.46
N LEU A 352 -8.69 -9.78 11.40
CA LEU A 352 -8.12 -10.45 10.23
C LEU A 352 -6.85 -11.24 10.59
N ASP A 353 -6.03 -10.69 11.48
CA ASP A 353 -4.83 -11.37 11.99
C ASP A 353 -5.20 -12.72 12.62
N GLU A 354 -6.21 -12.76 13.50
CA GLU A 354 -6.67 -14.00 14.14
C GLU A 354 -7.10 -15.06 13.13
N TYR A 355 -7.90 -14.68 12.13
CA TYR A 355 -8.41 -15.61 11.13
C TYR A 355 -7.31 -16.11 10.19
N THR A 356 -6.37 -15.24 9.84
CA THR A 356 -5.22 -15.61 9.02
C THR A 356 -4.32 -16.60 9.77
N TYR A 357 -4.02 -16.35 11.05
CA TYR A 357 -3.22 -17.28 11.85
C TYR A 357 -3.93 -18.59 12.16
N TYR A 358 -5.27 -18.59 12.30
CA TYR A 358 -6.03 -19.85 12.32
C TYR A 358 -5.78 -20.66 11.04
N GLY A 359 -5.85 -20.02 9.87
CA GLY A 359 -5.53 -20.67 8.60
C GLY A 359 -4.09 -21.18 8.53
N MET A 360 -3.12 -20.44 9.09
CA MET A 360 -1.72 -20.89 9.21
C MET A 360 -1.57 -22.16 10.06
N ASP A 361 -2.28 -22.22 11.19
CA ASP A 361 -2.31 -23.40 12.04
C ASP A 361 -2.95 -24.59 11.31
N TYR A 362 -4.04 -24.35 10.56
CA TYR A 362 -4.73 -25.38 9.78
C TYR A 362 -3.86 -25.97 8.66
N ILE A 363 -3.20 -25.13 7.86
CA ILE A 363 -2.35 -25.63 6.76
C ILE A 363 -1.12 -26.36 7.29
N LYS A 364 -0.61 -25.95 8.45
CA LYS A 364 0.48 -26.65 9.14
C LYS A 364 0.03 -28.02 9.62
N ASP A 365 -1.12 -28.10 10.30
CA ASP A 365 -1.60 -29.37 10.84
C ASP A 365 -2.02 -30.35 9.74
N LYS A 366 -2.83 -29.92 8.78
CA LYS A 366 -3.40 -30.80 7.76
C LYS A 366 -2.45 -31.11 6.60
N TYR A 367 -1.78 -30.08 6.09
CA TYR A 367 -0.96 -30.18 4.88
C TYR A 367 0.54 -30.23 5.14
N LYS A 368 0.96 -30.12 6.41
CA LYS A 368 2.37 -30.13 6.83
C LYS A 368 3.19 -29.00 6.19
N VAL A 369 2.53 -27.89 5.85
CA VAL A 369 3.19 -26.66 5.41
C VAL A 369 3.82 -26.00 6.64
N ASP A 370 5.15 -25.98 6.72
CA ASP A 370 5.87 -25.21 7.73
C ASP A 370 6.00 -23.77 7.26
N TRP A 371 4.92 -23.01 7.43
CA TRP A 371 4.83 -21.61 7.01
C TRP A 371 5.89 -20.69 7.66
N LYS A 372 6.57 -21.13 8.73
CA LYS A 372 7.70 -20.40 9.33
C LYS A 372 9.05 -20.72 8.68
N ALA A 373 9.16 -21.87 8.02
CA ALA A 373 10.31 -22.27 7.23
C ALA A 373 10.04 -22.01 5.73
N CYS A 374 9.80 -20.74 5.40
CA CYS A 374 9.39 -20.29 4.06
C CYS A 374 10.29 -20.88 2.95
N SER A 375 9.74 -21.81 2.18
CA SER A 375 10.39 -22.44 1.04
C SER A 375 9.36 -22.97 0.04
N PRO A 376 9.75 -23.25 -1.22
CA PRO A 376 8.86 -23.92 -2.17
C PRO A 376 8.62 -25.41 -1.89
N ALA A 377 9.37 -26.04 -0.98
CA ALA A 377 9.50 -27.50 -0.89
C ALA A 377 8.28 -28.21 -0.30
N ASP A 378 7.54 -27.54 0.57
CA ASP A 378 6.41 -28.08 1.34
C ASP A 378 5.05 -27.60 0.83
N LYS A 379 5.02 -26.94 -0.34
CA LYS A 379 3.81 -26.36 -0.92
C LYS A 379 2.93 -27.43 -1.55
N VAL A 380 1.62 -27.28 -1.35
CA VAL A 380 0.63 -28.20 -1.92
C VAL A 380 0.23 -27.78 -3.32
N LYS A 381 -0.09 -28.76 -4.18
CA LYS A 381 -0.50 -28.48 -5.56
C LYS A 381 -1.81 -27.65 -5.57
N PRO A 382 -1.89 -26.56 -6.36
CA PRO A 382 -3.10 -25.74 -6.43
C PRO A 382 -4.20 -26.46 -7.23
N THR A 383 -5.02 -27.26 -6.55
CA THR A 383 -6.20 -27.91 -7.12
C THR A 383 -7.48 -27.33 -6.51
N GLN A 384 -8.61 -27.45 -7.22
CA GLN A 384 -9.90 -27.00 -6.69
C GLN A 384 -10.28 -27.69 -5.38
N GLU A 385 -9.87 -28.95 -5.17
CA GLU A 385 -10.09 -29.67 -3.91
C GLU A 385 -9.36 -29.01 -2.74
N ILE A 386 -8.10 -28.64 -2.94
CA ILE A 386 -7.30 -27.93 -1.92
C ILE A 386 -7.89 -26.55 -1.63
N VAL A 387 -8.33 -25.83 -2.67
CA VAL A 387 -9.02 -24.55 -2.51
C VAL A 387 -10.31 -24.72 -1.70
N ASN A 388 -11.15 -25.71 -2.07
CA ASN A 388 -12.41 -25.99 -1.39
C ASN A 388 -12.20 -26.28 0.09
N ASP A 389 -11.17 -27.07 0.41
CA ASP A 389 -10.87 -27.47 1.77
C ASP A 389 -10.34 -26.30 2.63
N ILE A 390 -9.29 -25.62 2.18
CA ILE A 390 -8.65 -24.55 2.96
C ILE A 390 -9.60 -23.36 3.10
N ALA A 391 -10.16 -22.86 2.00
CA ALA A 391 -11.04 -21.70 2.05
C ALA A 391 -12.36 -22.02 2.75
N GLY A 392 -12.88 -23.24 2.60
CA GLY A 392 -14.09 -23.67 3.28
C GLY A 392 -13.92 -23.69 4.81
N GLU A 393 -12.83 -24.29 5.29
CA GLU A 393 -12.52 -24.36 6.72
C GLU A 393 -12.32 -22.97 7.33
N VAL A 394 -11.50 -22.12 6.70
CA VAL A 394 -11.19 -20.78 7.22
C VAL A 394 -12.43 -19.88 7.19
N THR A 395 -13.25 -19.98 6.15
CA THR A 395 -14.52 -19.23 6.05
C THR A 395 -15.48 -19.62 7.18
N LEU A 396 -15.69 -20.93 7.38
CA LEU A 396 -16.59 -21.43 8.43
C LEU A 396 -16.09 -21.02 9.82
N ASN A 397 -14.79 -21.15 10.09
CA ASN A 397 -14.21 -20.72 11.36
C ASN A 397 -14.47 -19.23 11.62
N ALA A 398 -14.17 -18.38 10.64
CA ALA A 398 -14.35 -16.94 10.78
C ALA A 398 -15.82 -16.55 10.99
N MET A 399 -16.75 -17.18 10.24
CA MET A 399 -18.19 -17.00 10.44
C MET A 399 -18.62 -17.42 11.85
N GLU A 400 -18.17 -18.57 12.35
CA GLU A 400 -18.43 -19.01 13.71
C GLU A 400 -17.91 -18.03 14.76
N GLN A 401 -16.76 -17.36 14.52
CA GLN A 401 -16.25 -16.35 15.45
C GLN A 401 -17.18 -15.13 15.53
N TYR A 402 -17.68 -14.65 14.40
CA TYR A 402 -18.69 -13.57 14.39
C TYR A 402 -20.00 -13.98 15.11
N GLU A 403 -20.39 -15.24 15.02
CA GLU A 403 -21.59 -15.77 15.68
C GLU A 403 -21.40 -15.97 17.19
N GLN A 404 -20.21 -16.41 17.60
CA GLN A 404 -19.85 -16.65 19.01
C GLN A 404 -19.57 -15.36 19.78
N PHE A 405 -19.11 -14.32 19.09
CA PHE A 405 -18.78 -13.02 19.68
C PHE A 405 -19.62 -11.92 19.02
N PRO A 406 -20.85 -11.64 19.51
CA PRO A 406 -21.72 -10.61 18.95
C PRO A 406 -21.05 -9.21 18.92
N THR A 407 -20.16 -8.92 19.86
CA THR A 407 -19.36 -7.69 19.86
C THR A 407 -18.45 -7.56 18.63
N LEU A 408 -17.96 -8.68 18.09
CA LEU A 408 -17.17 -8.73 16.85
C LEU A 408 -18.06 -8.42 15.64
N MET A 409 -19.30 -8.95 15.62
CA MET A 409 -20.30 -8.60 14.61
C MET A 409 -20.75 -7.13 14.71
N GLU A 410 -20.76 -6.58 15.92
CA GLU A 410 -21.07 -5.17 16.17
C GLU A 410 -19.90 -4.23 15.78
N ASP A 411 -18.65 -4.67 15.93
CA ASP A 411 -17.45 -3.95 15.49
C ASP A 411 -17.38 -3.85 13.97
N HIS A 412 -17.44 -5.00 13.29
CA HIS A 412 -17.62 -5.07 11.83
C HIS A 412 -19.11 -5.12 11.48
N PHE A 413 -19.83 -4.05 11.80
CA PHE A 413 -21.27 -3.92 11.60
C PHE A 413 -21.69 -4.05 10.13
N GLY A 414 -20.84 -3.59 9.20
CA GLY A 414 -21.06 -3.65 7.76
C GLY A 414 -20.80 -5.04 7.21
N GLY A 415 -21.72 -5.57 6.41
CA GLY A 415 -21.54 -6.86 5.73
C GLY A 415 -20.27 -6.94 4.90
N SER A 416 -19.92 -5.87 4.18
CA SER A 416 -18.73 -5.82 3.34
C SER A 416 -17.43 -5.88 4.15
N GLN A 417 -17.41 -5.32 5.36
CA GLN A 417 -16.24 -5.41 6.26
C GLN A 417 -15.96 -6.87 6.61
N ARG A 418 -17.03 -7.59 7.00
CA ARG A 418 -16.94 -9.02 7.31
C ARG A 418 -16.55 -9.82 6.08
N ALA A 419 -17.17 -9.52 4.93
CA ALA A 419 -16.90 -10.23 3.69
C ALA A 419 -15.42 -10.12 3.28
N GLY A 420 -14.86 -8.90 3.25
CA GLY A 420 -13.46 -8.69 2.92
C GLY A 420 -12.50 -9.37 3.89
N VAL A 421 -12.77 -9.28 5.20
CA VAL A 421 -11.94 -9.90 6.25
C VAL A 421 -11.95 -11.43 6.19
N ILE A 422 -13.13 -12.04 6.04
CA ILE A 422 -13.26 -13.51 5.96
C ILE A 422 -12.57 -14.01 4.67
N ALA A 423 -12.85 -13.38 3.54
CA ALA A 423 -12.29 -13.80 2.26
C ALA A 423 -10.79 -13.55 2.16
N ALA A 424 -10.27 -12.48 2.79
CA ALA A 424 -8.83 -12.23 2.90
C ALA A 424 -8.14 -13.39 3.63
N ALA A 425 -8.63 -13.77 4.81
CA ALA A 425 -8.05 -14.88 5.56
C ALA A 425 -8.06 -16.19 4.75
N SER A 426 -9.18 -16.50 4.08
CA SER A 426 -9.32 -17.68 3.22
C SER A 426 -8.38 -17.67 2.02
N GLY A 427 -8.28 -16.53 1.33
CA GLY A 427 -7.40 -16.36 0.17
C GLY A 427 -5.92 -16.40 0.54
N LEU A 428 -5.53 -15.73 1.62
CA LEU A 428 -4.15 -15.75 2.15
C LEU A 428 -3.74 -17.16 2.55
N SER A 429 -4.61 -17.88 3.29
CA SER A 429 -4.33 -19.26 3.71
C SER A 429 -4.12 -20.18 2.51
N THR A 430 -4.96 -20.04 1.48
CA THR A 430 -4.88 -20.83 0.26
C THR A 430 -3.63 -20.48 -0.55
N ALA A 431 -3.31 -19.20 -0.73
CA ALA A 431 -2.11 -18.75 -1.45
C ALA A 431 -0.81 -19.14 -0.74
N ILE A 432 -0.77 -19.08 0.60
CA ILE A 432 0.42 -19.48 1.39
C ILE A 432 0.65 -20.98 1.32
N ALA A 433 -0.40 -21.79 1.37
CA ALA A 433 -0.29 -23.25 1.28
C ALA A 433 0.15 -23.71 -0.12
N THR A 434 -0.39 -23.07 -1.16
CA THR A 434 -0.18 -23.50 -2.55
C THR A 434 0.95 -22.77 -3.26
N ALA A 435 1.42 -21.65 -2.70
CA ALA A 435 2.33 -20.73 -3.35
C ALA A 435 1.84 -20.28 -4.74
N ASN A 436 0.53 -20.06 -4.89
CA ASN A 436 -0.11 -19.66 -6.14
C ASN A 436 -1.20 -18.60 -5.90
N SER A 437 -1.03 -17.41 -6.50
CA SER A 437 -1.93 -16.27 -6.31
C SER A 437 -3.34 -16.54 -6.83
N ASN A 438 -3.48 -17.18 -7.99
CA ASN A 438 -4.80 -17.51 -8.56
C ASN A 438 -5.55 -18.56 -7.73
N ALA A 439 -4.85 -19.50 -7.08
CA ALA A 439 -5.47 -20.40 -6.09
C ALA A 439 -5.96 -19.61 -4.88
N GLY A 440 -5.18 -18.65 -4.40
CA GLY A 440 -5.62 -17.70 -3.36
C GLY A 440 -6.86 -16.90 -3.76
N LEU A 441 -6.91 -16.36 -4.99
CA LEU A 441 -8.08 -15.66 -5.51
C LEU A 441 -9.30 -16.59 -5.60
N ASN A 442 -9.12 -17.85 -5.97
CA ASN A 442 -10.21 -18.83 -5.92
C ASN A 442 -10.68 -19.10 -4.48
N GLY A 443 -9.78 -19.12 -3.51
CA GLY A 443 -10.11 -19.20 -2.09
C GLY A 443 -10.92 -18.00 -1.61
N TRP A 444 -10.57 -16.79 -2.05
CA TRP A 444 -11.36 -15.58 -1.82
C TRP A 444 -12.78 -15.72 -2.39
N TYR A 445 -12.92 -16.07 -3.68
CA TYR A 445 -14.25 -16.13 -4.32
C TYR A 445 -15.13 -17.22 -3.74
N LEU A 446 -14.57 -18.38 -3.40
CA LEU A 446 -15.32 -19.42 -2.71
C LEU A 446 -15.81 -18.95 -1.33
N SER A 447 -14.97 -18.24 -0.57
CA SER A 447 -15.36 -17.67 0.72
C SER A 447 -16.56 -16.74 0.59
N MET A 448 -16.57 -15.88 -0.44
CA MET A 448 -17.70 -14.97 -0.70
C MET A 448 -19.00 -15.72 -0.97
N LEU A 449 -18.96 -16.79 -1.78
CA LEU A 449 -20.13 -17.61 -2.08
C LEU A 449 -20.65 -18.32 -0.82
N MET A 450 -19.76 -18.93 -0.04
CA MET A 450 -20.14 -19.62 1.21
C MET A 450 -20.72 -18.66 2.25
N HIS A 451 -20.11 -17.49 2.42
CA HIS A 451 -20.60 -16.45 3.34
C HIS A 451 -22.01 -15.98 2.92
N LYS A 452 -22.21 -15.71 1.63
CA LYS A 452 -23.50 -15.29 1.10
C LYS A 452 -24.61 -16.31 1.41
N GLU A 453 -24.36 -17.58 1.16
CA GLU A 453 -25.34 -18.64 1.44
C GLU A 453 -25.53 -18.88 2.95
N GLY A 454 -24.46 -18.84 3.74
CA GLY A 454 -24.53 -19.12 5.17
C GLY A 454 -25.28 -18.06 5.98
N TRP A 455 -25.19 -16.78 5.61
CA TRP A 455 -25.89 -15.70 6.31
C TRP A 455 -27.05 -15.05 5.51
N SER A 456 -27.31 -15.51 4.28
CA SER A 456 -28.28 -14.90 3.37
C SER A 456 -28.03 -13.40 3.13
N ARG A 457 -26.77 -12.99 3.28
CA ARG A 457 -26.26 -11.62 3.09
C ARG A 457 -24.77 -11.67 2.86
N LEU A 458 -24.23 -10.65 2.21
CA LEU A 458 -22.79 -10.50 2.00
C LEU A 458 -22.37 -9.06 2.28
N GLY A 459 -22.22 -8.22 1.26
CA GLY A 459 -21.84 -6.81 1.36
C GLY A 459 -22.92 -5.84 0.90
N PHE A 460 -22.51 -4.63 0.57
CA PHE A 460 -23.38 -3.60 -0.01
C PHE A 460 -23.91 -4.00 -1.40
N PHE A 461 -24.87 -3.24 -1.93
CA PHE A 461 -25.62 -3.55 -3.16
C PHE A 461 -24.75 -3.89 -4.40
N GLY A 462 -23.53 -3.35 -4.51
CA GLY A 462 -22.61 -3.66 -5.61
C GLY A 462 -21.37 -4.44 -5.19
N TYR A 463 -21.27 -4.91 -3.95
CA TYR A 463 -20.04 -5.49 -3.39
C TYR A 463 -19.56 -6.67 -4.23
N ASP A 464 -20.47 -7.61 -4.53
CA ASP A 464 -20.13 -8.90 -5.14
C ASP A 464 -20.11 -8.92 -6.66
N LEU A 465 -20.08 -7.75 -7.33
CA LEU A 465 -19.92 -7.69 -8.79
C LEU A 465 -18.71 -8.52 -9.24
N GLN A 466 -17.56 -8.27 -8.62
CA GLN A 466 -16.34 -8.98 -8.95
C GLN A 466 -16.31 -10.40 -8.42
N ASP A 467 -17.00 -10.68 -7.31
CA ASP A 467 -16.99 -12.01 -6.71
C ASP A 467 -17.86 -13.01 -7.49
N GLN A 468 -18.99 -12.55 -8.04
CA GLN A 468 -19.81 -13.35 -8.95
C GLN A 468 -19.09 -13.62 -10.28
N CYS A 469 -18.32 -12.64 -10.79
CA CYS A 469 -17.46 -12.85 -11.96
C CYS A 469 -16.16 -13.63 -11.63
N GLY A 470 -15.75 -13.64 -10.36
CA GLY A 470 -14.41 -14.02 -9.96
C GLY A 470 -14.09 -15.48 -10.23
N SER A 471 -15.01 -16.37 -9.89
CA SER A 471 -14.83 -17.83 -10.08
C SER A 471 -14.62 -18.22 -11.54
N THR A 472 -15.26 -17.53 -12.48
CA THR A 472 -15.08 -17.80 -13.93
C THR A 472 -13.87 -17.08 -14.52
N ASN A 473 -13.45 -15.95 -13.94
CA ASN A 473 -12.38 -15.12 -14.49
C ASN A 473 -11.00 -15.36 -13.85
N SER A 474 -10.93 -16.04 -12.72
CA SER A 474 -9.67 -16.37 -12.03
C SER A 474 -8.71 -17.19 -12.89
N LEU A 475 -9.23 -18.10 -13.73
CA LEU A 475 -8.45 -18.95 -14.63
C LEU A 475 -8.84 -18.75 -16.11
N SER A 476 -9.59 -17.69 -16.43
CA SER A 476 -9.86 -17.33 -17.81
C SER A 476 -8.55 -16.99 -18.54
N VAL A 477 -8.53 -17.20 -19.84
CA VAL A 477 -7.44 -16.80 -20.75
C VAL A 477 -7.94 -15.83 -21.82
N ARG A 478 -9.20 -15.39 -21.72
CA ARG A 478 -9.81 -14.47 -22.67
C ARG A 478 -9.31 -13.04 -22.46
N PRO A 479 -9.28 -12.20 -23.51
CA PRO A 479 -9.01 -10.77 -23.37
C PRO A 479 -9.93 -10.14 -22.32
N GLU A 480 -9.41 -9.20 -21.54
CA GLU A 480 -10.13 -8.45 -20.49
C GLU A 480 -10.69 -9.29 -19.32
N GLU A 481 -10.42 -10.61 -19.29
CA GLU A 481 -10.78 -11.52 -18.20
C GLU A 481 -9.54 -12.24 -17.64
N GLY A 482 -8.72 -12.81 -18.51
CA GLY A 482 -7.59 -13.63 -18.11
C GLY A 482 -6.38 -12.80 -17.74
N CYS A 483 -5.96 -12.91 -16.47
CA CYS A 483 -4.74 -12.29 -15.97
C CYS A 483 -4.28 -13.04 -14.70
N ILE A 484 -2.97 -13.28 -14.54
CA ILE A 484 -2.44 -13.79 -13.27
C ILE A 484 -2.52 -12.70 -12.20
N GLY A 485 -2.69 -13.07 -10.94
CA GLY A 485 -2.98 -12.13 -9.86
C GLY A 485 -2.02 -10.94 -9.79
N GLU A 486 -0.73 -11.19 -10.03
CA GLU A 486 0.37 -10.23 -9.98
C GLU A 486 0.16 -9.04 -10.91
N TYR A 487 -0.39 -9.28 -12.11
CA TYR A 487 -0.63 -8.26 -13.14
C TYR A 487 -2.03 -7.65 -13.08
N ARG A 488 -2.92 -8.17 -12.21
CA ARG A 488 -4.19 -7.51 -11.92
C ARG A 488 -3.93 -6.24 -11.11
N GLY A 489 -4.94 -5.41 -11.00
CA GLY A 489 -4.89 -4.17 -10.24
C GLY A 489 -6.25 -3.49 -10.23
N PRO A 490 -6.36 -2.28 -9.68
CA PRO A 490 -7.62 -1.53 -9.67
C PRO A 490 -8.18 -1.21 -11.06
N ASN A 491 -7.41 -1.38 -12.14
CA ASN A 491 -7.92 -1.21 -13.51
C ASN A 491 -8.37 -2.51 -14.18
N TYR A 492 -8.16 -3.67 -13.56
CA TYR A 492 -8.73 -4.93 -14.04
C TYR A 492 -10.27 -4.79 -14.07
N PRO A 493 -10.98 -5.14 -15.16
CA PRO A 493 -12.34 -4.66 -15.40
C PRO A 493 -13.33 -4.91 -14.26
N ASN A 494 -13.30 -6.10 -13.64
CA ASN A 494 -14.21 -6.40 -12.53
C ASN A 494 -13.85 -5.64 -11.25
N TYR A 495 -12.60 -5.24 -11.06
CA TYR A 495 -12.11 -4.69 -9.78
C TYR A 495 -12.22 -3.16 -9.73
N ALA A 496 -12.65 -2.51 -10.80
CA ALA A 496 -12.44 -1.08 -11.00
C ALA A 496 -13.37 -0.13 -10.22
N MET A 497 -14.17 -0.65 -9.28
CA MET A 497 -15.28 0.12 -8.69
C MET A 497 -15.49 -0.07 -7.18
N ASN A 498 -15.21 -1.26 -6.64
CA ASN A 498 -15.78 -1.67 -5.35
C ASN A 498 -14.72 -1.79 -4.25
N VAL A 499 -15.04 -1.27 -3.06
CA VAL A 499 -14.22 -1.33 -1.84
C VAL A 499 -14.16 -2.73 -1.23
N GLY A 500 -13.18 -2.99 -0.37
CA GLY A 500 -13.05 -4.22 0.44
C GLY A 500 -12.57 -5.42 -0.38
N HIS A 501 -11.65 -5.17 -1.31
CA HIS A 501 -11.09 -6.19 -2.22
C HIS A 501 -9.64 -5.89 -2.66
N GLN A 502 -9.34 -4.67 -3.13
CA GLN A 502 -8.10 -4.40 -3.86
C GLN A 502 -6.84 -4.55 -2.98
N GLY A 503 -6.91 -4.14 -1.71
CA GLY A 503 -5.80 -4.31 -0.77
C GLY A 503 -5.57 -5.76 -0.39
N GLU A 504 -6.66 -6.48 -0.20
CA GLU A 504 -6.68 -7.89 0.12
C GLU A 504 -6.15 -8.74 -1.04
N TYR A 505 -6.50 -8.41 -2.29
CA TYR A 505 -5.94 -9.07 -3.48
C TYR A 505 -4.45 -8.85 -3.63
N ALA A 506 -3.96 -7.62 -3.38
CA ALA A 506 -2.53 -7.36 -3.35
C ALA A 506 -1.84 -8.26 -2.32
N ALA A 507 -2.42 -8.41 -1.14
CA ALA A 507 -1.86 -9.29 -0.12
C ALA A 507 -1.91 -10.78 -0.50
N ILE A 508 -2.98 -11.26 -1.15
CA ILE A 508 -3.08 -12.63 -1.68
C ILE A 508 -1.93 -12.90 -2.66
N VAL A 509 -1.69 -11.96 -3.57
CA VAL A 509 -0.54 -12.02 -4.50
C VAL A 509 0.78 -12.05 -3.73
N GLY A 510 1.02 -11.11 -2.82
CA GLY A 510 2.24 -11.07 -2.03
C GLY A 510 2.47 -12.37 -1.24
N SER A 511 1.41 -12.92 -0.65
CA SER A 511 1.47 -14.12 0.19
C SER A 511 1.96 -15.37 -0.53
N SER A 512 1.60 -15.55 -1.81
CA SER A 512 2.07 -16.68 -2.61
C SER A 512 3.58 -16.64 -2.89
N HIS A 513 4.19 -15.46 -2.84
CA HIS A 513 5.64 -15.26 -2.98
C HIS A 513 6.36 -15.31 -1.63
N TYR A 514 5.80 -14.68 -0.60
CA TYR A 514 6.44 -14.61 0.72
C TYR A 514 6.62 -15.99 1.34
N THR A 515 5.63 -16.88 1.17
CA THR A 515 5.70 -18.27 1.65
C THR A 515 6.81 -19.11 0.99
N ARG A 516 7.29 -18.68 -0.20
CA ARG A 516 8.43 -19.27 -0.93
C ARG A 516 9.76 -18.62 -0.55
N ASN A 517 9.71 -17.53 0.24
CA ASN A 517 10.81 -16.62 0.51
C ASN A 517 11.43 -16.09 -0.80
N ASP A 518 10.57 -15.70 -1.75
CA ASP A 518 10.97 -14.99 -2.96
C ASP A 518 11.34 -13.55 -2.60
N GLY A 519 12.37 -12.99 -3.26
CA GLY A 519 12.86 -11.64 -3.04
C GLY A 519 11.88 -10.55 -3.50
N PHE A 520 11.03 -10.86 -4.47
CA PHE A 520 10.03 -9.95 -5.04
C PHE A 520 8.83 -10.73 -5.60
N CYS A 521 7.72 -10.04 -5.86
CA CYS A 521 6.50 -10.59 -6.43
C CYS A 521 6.43 -10.42 -7.95
N LEU A 522 6.73 -9.21 -8.45
CA LEU A 522 6.63 -8.87 -9.87
C LEU A 522 7.83 -8.07 -10.38
N SER A 523 8.33 -7.10 -9.63
CA SER A 523 9.39 -6.18 -10.05
C SER A 523 10.50 -6.07 -9.00
N PRO A 524 11.69 -6.64 -9.26
CA PRO A 524 12.84 -6.53 -8.36
C PRO A 524 13.31 -5.07 -8.21
N MET A 525 13.18 -4.28 -9.28
CA MET A 525 13.51 -2.85 -9.29
C MET A 525 12.62 -2.06 -8.32
N ILE A 526 11.31 -2.31 -8.31
CA ILE A 526 10.39 -1.67 -7.36
C ILE A 526 10.70 -2.12 -5.94
N LYS A 527 10.93 -3.42 -5.73
CA LYS A 527 11.26 -3.96 -4.40
C LYS A 527 12.47 -3.26 -3.79
N ILE A 528 13.56 -3.10 -4.54
CA ILE A 528 14.79 -2.43 -4.07
C ILE A 528 14.54 -0.94 -3.83
N THR A 529 13.82 -0.27 -4.74
CA THR A 529 13.55 1.17 -4.66
C THR A 529 12.85 1.58 -3.36
N PHE A 530 11.92 0.77 -2.88
CA PHE A 530 11.21 1.05 -1.62
C PHE A 530 11.93 0.49 -0.38
N ALA A 531 13.04 -0.23 -0.54
CA ALA A 531 13.90 -0.62 0.56
C ALA A 531 14.83 0.53 1.00
N ASP A 532 14.31 1.75 1.04
CA ASP A 532 15.09 2.94 1.34
C ASP A 532 14.72 3.53 2.72
N PRO A 533 15.63 3.46 3.71
CA PRO A 533 15.43 4.08 5.02
C PRO A 533 15.33 5.61 5.01
N SER A 534 15.66 6.27 3.89
CA SER A 534 15.54 7.72 3.72
C SER A 534 14.13 8.18 3.34
N LEU A 535 13.22 7.25 3.00
CA LEU A 535 11.82 7.60 2.78
C LEU A 535 11.16 8.02 4.11
N PRO A 536 10.33 9.08 4.10
CA PRO A 536 9.61 9.54 5.29
C PRO A 536 8.69 8.48 5.90
N PHE A 537 8.05 7.64 5.07
CA PHE A 537 7.17 6.57 5.50
C PHE A 537 7.90 5.22 5.58
N ASP A 538 7.80 4.51 6.71
CA ASP A 538 8.35 3.15 6.84
C ASP A 538 7.46 2.11 6.16
N PHE A 539 7.79 1.77 4.91
CA PHE A 539 7.09 0.75 4.12
C PHE A 539 7.21 -0.68 4.69
N ALA A 540 8.05 -0.93 5.71
CA ALA A 540 8.15 -2.25 6.35
C ALA A 540 7.11 -2.47 7.45
N GLU A 541 6.52 -1.40 7.99
CA GLU A 541 5.46 -1.46 9.02
C GLU A 541 4.32 -0.45 8.77
N PRO A 542 3.61 -0.51 7.61
CA PRO A 542 2.57 0.46 7.29
C PRO A 542 1.51 0.67 8.38
N ARG A 543 1.06 -0.41 9.04
CA ARG A 543 0.06 -0.31 10.12
C ARG A 543 0.58 0.51 11.31
N LYS A 544 1.85 0.36 11.66
CA LYS A 544 2.48 1.12 12.75
C LYS A 544 2.59 2.60 12.40
N GLU A 545 2.92 2.92 11.16
CA GLU A 545 2.96 4.31 10.68
C GLU A 545 1.56 4.93 10.66
N PHE A 546 0.51 4.18 10.30
CA PHE A 546 -0.87 4.67 10.40
C PHE A 546 -1.28 4.98 11.84
N ALA A 547 -0.88 4.14 12.79
CA ALA A 547 -1.09 4.39 14.21
C ALA A 547 -0.38 5.67 14.66
N LYS A 548 0.88 5.86 14.26
CA LYS A 548 1.67 7.08 14.52
C LYS A 548 1.02 8.33 13.93
N GLY A 549 0.48 8.24 12.72
CA GLY A 549 -0.30 9.31 12.10
C GLY A 549 -1.59 9.61 12.85
N ALA A 550 -2.30 8.58 13.33
CA ALA A 550 -3.57 8.73 14.03
C ALA A 550 -3.42 9.43 15.39
N ILE A 551 -2.31 9.17 16.09
CA ILE A 551 -1.95 9.87 17.34
C ILE A 551 -1.23 11.21 17.09
N ARG A 552 -1.15 11.66 15.83
CA ARG A 552 -0.55 12.94 15.41
C ARG A 552 0.95 13.06 15.70
N GLU A 553 1.68 11.95 15.64
CA GLU A 553 3.15 11.89 15.87
C GLU A 553 3.95 11.64 14.59
N PHE A 554 3.28 11.53 13.44
CA PHE A 554 3.94 11.41 12.13
C PHE A 554 4.23 12.79 11.54
N VAL A 555 5.44 13.00 11.05
CA VAL A 555 5.87 14.25 10.39
C VAL A 555 5.87 14.04 8.88
N ALA A 556 4.92 14.67 8.19
CA ALA A 556 4.84 14.62 6.72
C ALA A 556 5.74 15.68 6.06
N CYS A 557 6.09 15.43 4.80
CA CYS A 557 6.89 16.31 3.96
C CYS A 557 6.01 17.24 3.10
N GLY A 558 6.63 18.22 2.46
CA GLY A 558 5.96 19.14 1.53
C GLY A 558 5.05 20.20 2.18
N GLU A 559 5.18 20.41 3.49
CA GLU A 559 4.50 21.50 4.20
C GLU A 559 5.02 22.87 3.76
N ARG A 560 4.15 23.89 3.85
CA ARG A 560 4.44 25.26 3.37
C ARG A 560 4.63 26.27 4.50
N THR A 561 4.79 25.80 5.73
CA THR A 561 4.89 26.65 6.93
C THR A 561 6.00 27.69 6.81
N LEU A 562 7.15 27.33 6.23
CA LEU A 562 8.27 28.23 5.98
C LEU A 562 7.92 29.43 5.10
N LEU A 563 6.98 29.26 4.16
CA LEU A 563 6.61 30.27 3.15
C LEU A 563 5.36 31.08 3.54
N MET A 564 4.80 30.83 4.73
CA MET A 564 3.60 31.50 5.21
C MET A 564 3.90 32.40 6.41
N PRO A 565 3.18 33.53 6.58
CA PRO A 565 3.26 34.29 7.82
C PRO A 565 2.93 33.42 9.02
N ALA A 566 3.55 33.72 10.17
CA ALA A 566 3.13 33.14 11.44
C ALA A 566 1.64 33.41 11.66
N ARG A 567 0.88 32.36 12.00
CA ARG A 567 -0.57 32.41 12.21
C ARG A 567 -0.94 32.12 13.65
#